data_AF-A0A0H5RVF3-F1
#
_entry.id   AF-A0A0H5RVF3-F1
#
_cell.length_a   1.000
_cell.length_b   1.000
_cell.length_c   1.000
_cell.angle_alpha   90.00
_cell.angle_beta   90.00
_cell.angle_gamma   90.00
#
_symmetry.space_group_name_H-M   'P 1'
#
loop_
_entity.id
_entity.type
_entity.pdbx_description
1 polymer ?
#
loop_
_entity_poly.entity_id
_entity_poly.type
_entity_poly.pdbx_seq_one_letter_code
_entity_poly.pdbx_strand_id
1 'polypeptide(L)'
;QSLNKMQEAWADIRFQVVPYKNTGTYVVKGTEVILSLLDEHRVMTQAMQFSTFKGPFEERITNWDNKLLLVGDVLEVLLQVQVSWLYLRPIFDSPDILKQLPVEGKRFGNVNRVWRTTMANFFANPDVLVVCDDPTLLTQFQDGNKQLEIVQKGLSDYLDSKRGAFARFYFLSNDELLVVKR
;
A
#
# COMPACT_ATOMS: atom_id res chain seq x y z
N GLN A 1 -17.71 19.74 20.10
CA GLN A 1 -18.63 19.47 18.96
C GLN A 1 -17.86 19.05 17.71
N SER A 2 -16.82 19.77 17.29
CA SER A 2 -16.05 19.43 16.08
C SER A 2 -15.46 18.02 16.10
N LEU A 3 -14.88 17.58 17.23
CA LEU A 3 -14.35 16.22 17.38
C LEU A 3 -15.41 15.14 17.15
N ASN A 4 -16.60 15.29 17.74
CA ASN A 4 -17.69 14.32 17.55
C ASN A 4 -18.11 14.25 16.07
N LYS A 5 -18.22 15.39 15.38
CA LYS A 5 -18.55 15.43 13.95
C LYS A 5 -17.50 14.70 13.10
N MET A 6 -16.22 14.87 13.41
CA MET A 6 -15.16 14.13 12.73
C MET A 6 -15.32 12.63 12.97
N GLN A 7 -15.53 12.20 14.23
CA GLN A 7 -15.72 10.79 14.57
C GLN A 7 -16.94 10.18 13.86
N GLU A 8 -18.06 10.90 13.80
CA GLU A 8 -19.27 10.49 13.09
C GLU A 8 -19.03 10.38 11.58
N ALA A 9 -18.33 11.33 10.97
CA ALA A 9 -18.02 11.32 9.54
C ALA A 9 -17.17 10.10 9.13
N TRP A 10 -16.31 9.60 10.04
CA TRP A 10 -15.52 8.40 9.78
C TRP A 10 -16.27 7.08 9.99
N ALA A 11 -17.41 7.09 10.67
CA ALA A 11 -18.15 5.87 11.03
C ALA A 11 -18.62 5.06 9.81
N ASP A 12 -18.83 5.72 8.68
CA ASP A 12 -19.30 5.10 7.43
C ASP A 12 -18.23 5.07 6.33
N ILE A 13 -16.98 5.45 6.65
CA ILE A 13 -15.90 5.43 5.67
C ILE A 13 -15.41 3.99 5.49
N ARG A 14 -15.49 3.51 4.24
CA ARG A 14 -15.16 2.14 3.85
C ARG A 14 -14.16 2.13 2.72
N PHE A 15 -13.23 1.17 2.75
CA PHE A 15 -12.41 0.85 1.60
C PHE A 15 -13.26 0.26 0.48
N GLN A 16 -13.01 0.72 -0.75
CA GLN A 16 -13.52 0.06 -1.93
C GLN A 16 -12.58 -1.09 -2.32
N VAL A 17 -12.78 -2.25 -1.70
CA VAL A 17 -11.98 -3.46 -1.95
C VAL A 17 -12.62 -4.26 -3.08
N VAL A 18 -11.94 -4.38 -4.22
CA VAL A 18 -12.49 -4.99 -5.43
C VAL A 18 -11.64 -6.16 -5.92
N PRO A 19 -12.26 -7.23 -6.48
CA PRO A 19 -11.52 -8.31 -7.10
C PRO A 19 -10.56 -7.78 -8.18
N TYR A 20 -9.31 -8.26 -8.16
CA TYR A 20 -8.33 -7.89 -9.16
C TYR A 20 -8.24 -8.96 -10.25
N LYS A 21 -8.91 -8.75 -11.38
CA LYS A 21 -8.92 -9.67 -12.55
C LYS A 21 -9.20 -11.12 -12.10
N ASN A 22 -8.58 -12.11 -12.74
CA ASN A 22 -8.72 -13.54 -12.41
C ASN A 22 -7.65 -14.03 -11.43
N THR A 23 -7.19 -13.16 -10.54
CA THR A 23 -6.04 -13.47 -9.68
C THR A 23 -6.45 -14.14 -8.36
N GLY A 24 -7.73 -14.07 -7.99
CA GLY A 24 -8.21 -14.59 -6.70
C GLY A 24 -7.75 -13.75 -5.50
N THR A 25 -7.46 -12.46 -5.72
CA THR A 25 -7.19 -11.48 -4.66
C THR A 25 -7.86 -10.16 -4.98
N TYR A 26 -7.78 -9.21 -4.05
CA TYR A 26 -8.39 -7.89 -4.16
C TYR A 26 -7.33 -6.78 -4.22
N VAL A 27 -7.80 -5.59 -4.59
CA VAL A 27 -7.09 -4.32 -4.53
C VAL A 27 -8.03 -3.24 -3.98
N VAL A 28 -7.46 -2.20 -3.39
CA VAL A 28 -8.19 -1.02 -2.93
C VAL A 28 -8.27 0.00 -4.07
N LYS A 29 -9.45 0.62 -4.24
CA LYS A 29 -9.70 1.73 -5.16
C LYS A 29 -10.38 2.91 -4.46
N GLY A 30 -10.49 4.04 -5.15
CA GLY A 30 -11.29 5.18 -4.69
C GLY A 30 -10.76 5.81 -3.39
N THR A 31 -9.46 5.68 -3.12
CA THR A 31 -8.85 6.17 -1.87
C THR A 31 -8.71 7.68 -1.82
N GLU A 32 -8.94 8.38 -2.93
CA GLU A 32 -8.81 9.84 -3.04
C GLU A 32 -9.74 10.56 -2.06
N VAL A 33 -10.99 10.08 -1.91
CA VAL A 33 -11.96 10.64 -0.97
C VAL A 33 -11.52 10.41 0.48
N ILE A 34 -10.97 9.23 0.78
CA ILE A 34 -10.48 8.87 2.11
C ILE A 34 -9.28 9.76 2.48
N LEU A 35 -8.32 9.92 1.57
CA LEU A 35 -7.13 10.74 1.77
C LEU A 35 -7.51 12.22 1.94
N SER A 36 -8.42 12.74 1.11
CA SER A 36 -8.91 14.12 1.24
C SER A 36 -9.57 14.36 2.60
N LEU A 37 -10.41 13.45 3.07
CA LEU A 37 -11.05 13.54 4.38
C LEU A 37 -10.03 13.49 5.52
N LEU A 38 -9.01 12.64 5.36
CA LEU A 38 -7.93 12.50 6.33
C LEU A 38 -7.12 13.78 6.47
N ASP A 39 -6.73 14.39 5.36
CA ASP A 39 -5.97 15.64 5.37
C ASP A 39 -6.77 16.78 6.02
N GLU A 40 -8.05 16.91 5.66
CA GLU A 40 -8.96 17.89 6.27
C GLU A 40 -9.07 17.68 7.79
N HIS A 41 -9.37 16.45 8.22
CA HIS A 41 -9.56 16.14 9.63
C HIS A 41 -8.25 16.19 10.44
N ARG A 42 -7.09 15.94 9.82
CA ARG A 42 -5.78 16.19 10.46
C ARG A 42 -5.56 17.67 10.73
N VAL A 43 -5.81 18.55 9.74
CA VAL A 43 -5.70 20.00 9.93
C VAL A 43 -6.66 20.50 11.01
N MET A 44 -7.91 20.03 11.01
CA MET A 44 -8.89 20.38 12.04
C MET A 44 -8.44 19.91 13.44
N THR A 45 -7.92 18.68 13.56
CA THR A 45 -7.46 18.13 14.84
C THR A 45 -6.25 18.90 15.37
N GLN A 46 -5.30 19.25 14.52
CA GLN A 46 -4.16 20.11 14.86
C GLN A 46 -4.61 21.48 15.37
N ALA A 47 -5.59 22.12 14.71
CA ALA A 47 -6.15 23.38 15.20
C ALA A 47 -6.78 23.25 16.61
N MET A 48 -7.40 22.10 16.92
CA MET A 48 -7.95 21.83 18.25
C MET A 48 -6.85 21.65 19.31
N GLN A 49 -5.68 21.08 18.96
CA GLN A 49 -4.53 20.94 19.87
C GLN A 49 -3.93 22.28 20.31
N PHE A 50 -4.05 23.33 19.49
CA PHE A 50 -3.60 24.69 19.83
C PHE A 50 -4.68 25.55 20.50
N SER A 51 -5.90 25.05 20.66
CA SER A 51 -6.99 25.80 21.28
C SER A 51 -6.76 25.99 22.78
N THR A 52 -6.99 27.21 23.27
CA THR A 52 -6.98 27.53 24.72
C THR A 52 -8.07 26.79 25.50
N PHE A 53 -9.10 26.28 24.82
CA PHE A 53 -10.22 25.54 25.41
C PHE A 53 -10.02 24.00 25.41
N LYS A 54 -8.83 23.51 25.03
CA LYS A 54 -8.57 22.07 24.89
C LYS A 54 -8.58 21.29 26.20
N GLY A 55 -8.31 21.94 27.34
CA GLY A 55 -7.99 21.28 28.61
C GLY A 55 -8.91 20.09 28.98
N PRO A 56 -10.24 20.27 29.02
CA PRO A 56 -11.17 19.18 29.34
C PRO A 56 -11.22 18.02 28.33
N PHE A 57 -10.67 18.22 27.12
CA PHE A 57 -10.74 17.29 26.00
C PHE A 57 -9.36 16.86 25.47
N GLU A 58 -8.28 17.26 26.13
CA GLU A 58 -6.91 17.11 25.61
C GLU A 58 -6.58 15.65 25.29
N GLU A 59 -6.88 14.73 26.21
CA GLU A 59 -6.67 13.30 25.98
C GLU A 59 -7.48 12.78 24.78
N ARG A 60 -8.74 13.18 24.64
CA ARG A 60 -9.58 12.76 23.50
C ARG A 60 -9.06 13.30 22.18
N ILE A 61 -8.55 14.54 22.16
CA ILE A 61 -7.96 15.15 20.96
C ILE A 61 -6.67 14.42 20.60
N THR A 62 -5.79 14.16 21.57
CA THR A 62 -4.53 13.45 21.35
C THR A 62 -4.74 12.02 20.86
N ASN A 63 -5.68 11.28 21.45
CA ASN A 63 -5.98 9.92 21.01
C ASN A 63 -6.55 9.90 19.59
N TRP A 64 -7.36 10.89 19.23
CA TRP A 64 -7.88 11.03 17.88
C TRP A 64 -6.79 11.40 16.87
N ASP A 65 -5.91 12.35 17.22
CA ASP A 65 -4.75 12.74 16.41
C ASP A 65 -3.84 11.54 16.13
N ASN A 66 -3.48 10.79 17.16
CA ASN A 66 -2.67 9.57 17.02
C ASN A 66 -3.33 8.52 16.12
N LYS A 67 -4.65 8.35 16.23
CA LYS A 67 -5.42 7.44 15.38
C LYS A 67 -5.39 7.88 13.92
N LEU A 68 -5.67 9.15 13.63
CA LEU A 68 -5.58 9.69 12.26
C LEU A 68 -4.14 9.66 11.73
N LEU A 69 -3.14 9.81 12.60
CA LEU A 69 -1.73 9.67 12.23
C LEU A 69 -1.45 8.25 11.75
N LEU A 70 -1.76 7.24 12.57
CA LEU A 70 -1.57 5.83 12.22
C LEU A 70 -2.33 5.42 10.95
N VAL A 71 -3.59 5.86 10.82
CA VAL A 71 -4.42 5.54 9.64
C VAL A 71 -3.78 6.05 8.35
N GLY A 72 -3.26 7.29 8.35
CA GLY A 72 -2.58 7.83 7.17
C GLY A 72 -1.27 7.14 6.86
N ASP A 73 -0.48 6.80 7.88
CA ASP A 73 0.78 6.08 7.68
C ASP A 73 0.51 4.71 7.06
N VAL A 74 -0.52 3.99 7.53
CA VAL A 74 -0.96 2.72 6.94
C VAL A 74 -1.43 2.89 5.50
N LEU A 75 -2.25 3.91 5.21
CA LEU A 75 -2.74 4.20 3.87
C LEU A 75 -1.59 4.46 2.89
N GLU A 76 -0.61 5.28 3.29
CA GLU A 76 0.56 5.59 2.47
C GLU A 76 1.32 4.33 2.09
N VAL A 77 1.71 3.53 3.08
CA VAL A 77 2.52 2.33 2.81
C VAL A 77 1.72 1.25 2.07
N LEU A 78 0.42 1.12 2.35
CA LEU A 78 -0.47 0.20 1.64
C LEU A 78 -0.53 0.54 0.15
N LEU A 79 -0.69 1.82 -0.19
CA LEU A 79 -0.78 2.27 -1.58
C LEU A 79 0.55 2.07 -2.31
N GLN A 80 1.68 2.32 -1.65
CA GLN A 80 3.01 2.02 -2.19
C GLN A 80 3.19 0.51 -2.47
N VAL A 81 2.78 -0.36 -1.53
CA VAL A 81 2.83 -1.82 -1.75
C VAL A 81 1.94 -2.20 -2.93
N GLN A 82 0.73 -1.65 -3.01
CA GLN A 82 -0.21 -1.96 -4.09
C GLN A 82 0.37 -1.63 -5.47
N VAL A 83 0.95 -0.45 -5.64
CA VAL A 83 1.57 -0.01 -6.89
C VAL A 83 2.70 -0.96 -7.28
N SER A 84 3.62 -1.22 -6.36
CA SER A 84 4.76 -2.12 -6.60
C SER A 84 4.31 -3.56 -6.90
N TRP A 85 3.32 -4.06 -6.17
CA TRP A 85 2.77 -5.39 -6.36
C TRP A 85 2.08 -5.54 -7.71
N LEU A 86 1.28 -4.54 -8.13
CA LEU A 86 0.59 -4.53 -9.43
C LEU A 86 1.57 -4.59 -10.60
N TYR A 87 2.72 -3.92 -10.48
CA TYR A 87 3.79 -3.95 -11.46
C TYR A 87 4.51 -5.30 -11.50
N LEU A 88 4.97 -5.78 -10.35
CA LEU A 88 5.80 -6.97 -10.25
C LEU A 88 5.04 -8.28 -10.50
N ARG A 89 3.77 -8.34 -10.11
CA ARG A 89 2.97 -9.57 -10.21
C ARG A 89 2.95 -10.19 -11.62
N PRO A 90 2.55 -9.49 -12.69
CA PRO A 90 2.52 -10.10 -14.03
C PRO A 90 3.90 -10.52 -14.56
N ILE A 91 4.98 -9.98 -13.99
CA ILE A 91 6.36 -10.33 -14.33
C ILE A 91 6.76 -11.64 -13.63
N PHE A 92 6.50 -11.73 -12.33
CA PHE A 92 6.81 -12.91 -11.52
C PHE A 92 5.78 -14.05 -11.65
N ASP A 93 4.67 -13.84 -12.37
CA ASP A 93 3.79 -14.92 -12.85
C ASP A 93 4.49 -15.76 -13.97
N SER A 94 5.58 -15.27 -14.59
CA SER A 94 6.32 -16.00 -15.62
C SER A 94 7.27 -17.06 -15.03
N PRO A 95 7.14 -18.36 -15.39
CA PRO A 95 8.04 -19.42 -14.93
C PRO A 95 9.50 -19.18 -15.30
N ASP A 96 9.75 -18.54 -16.43
CA ASP A 96 11.11 -18.27 -16.89
C ASP A 96 11.76 -17.15 -16.10
N ILE A 97 11.01 -16.10 -15.72
CA ILE A 97 11.50 -15.09 -14.78
C ILE A 97 11.82 -15.74 -13.42
N LEU A 98 10.95 -16.61 -12.92
CA LEU A 98 11.18 -17.30 -11.64
C LEU A 98 12.44 -18.19 -11.65
N LYS A 99 12.78 -18.80 -12.79
CA LYS A 99 14.03 -19.55 -12.95
C LYS A 99 15.27 -18.66 -12.95
N GLN A 100 15.17 -17.46 -13.53
CA GLN A 100 16.29 -16.53 -13.65
C GLN A 100 16.50 -15.70 -12.37
N LEU A 101 15.42 -15.41 -11.64
CA LEU A 101 15.39 -14.60 -10.42
C LEU A 101 14.75 -15.38 -9.25
N PRO A 102 15.34 -16.51 -8.82
CA PRO A 102 14.72 -17.38 -7.82
C PRO A 102 14.67 -16.74 -6.42
N VAL A 103 15.66 -15.89 -6.08
CA VAL A 103 15.72 -15.21 -4.78
C VAL A 103 14.64 -14.14 -4.70
N GLU A 104 14.54 -13.30 -5.73
CA GLU A 104 13.54 -12.24 -5.87
C GLU A 104 12.13 -12.85 -5.98
N GLY A 105 11.99 -13.94 -6.73
CA GLY A 105 10.73 -14.68 -6.86
C GLY A 105 10.23 -15.19 -5.51
N LYS A 106 11.13 -15.73 -4.66
CA LYS A 106 10.79 -16.15 -3.30
C LYS A 106 10.36 -14.97 -2.43
N ARG A 107 11.06 -13.83 -2.51
CA ARG A 107 10.71 -12.61 -1.76
C ARG A 107 9.35 -12.05 -2.19
N PHE A 108 9.13 -11.91 -3.49
CA PHE A 108 7.85 -11.49 -4.05
C PHE A 108 6.72 -12.44 -3.63
N GLY A 109 6.95 -13.75 -3.69
CA GLY A 109 5.98 -14.76 -3.25
C GLY A 109 5.55 -14.61 -1.78
N ASN A 110 6.49 -14.29 -0.89
CA ASN A 110 6.18 -14.02 0.52
C ASN A 110 5.30 -12.77 0.67
N VAL A 111 5.68 -11.65 0.04
CA VAL A 111 4.88 -10.41 0.08
C VAL A 111 3.50 -10.63 -0.53
N ASN A 112 3.40 -11.36 -1.65
CA ASN A 112 2.15 -11.68 -2.32
C ASN A 112 1.20 -12.51 -1.42
N ARG A 113 1.72 -13.47 -0.65
CA ARG A 113 0.91 -14.22 0.32
C ARG A 113 0.35 -13.31 1.41
N VAL A 114 1.19 -12.43 1.95
CA VAL A 114 0.80 -11.46 2.98
C VAL A 114 -0.26 -10.50 2.43
N TRP A 115 -0.03 -9.92 1.24
CA TRP A 115 -0.98 -9.07 0.53
C TRP A 115 -2.35 -9.73 0.39
N ARG A 116 -2.40 -10.97 -0.09
CA ARG A 116 -3.66 -11.72 -0.28
C ARG A 116 -4.46 -11.88 1.01
N THR A 117 -3.79 -12.26 2.10
CA THR A 117 -4.43 -12.43 3.41
C THR A 117 -4.97 -11.10 3.91
N THR A 118 -4.17 -10.03 3.83
CA THR A 118 -4.61 -8.70 4.25
C THR A 118 -5.78 -8.18 3.42
N MET A 119 -5.72 -8.32 2.10
CA MET A 119 -6.80 -7.88 1.21
C MET A 119 -8.09 -8.68 1.41
N ALA A 120 -8.01 -9.97 1.75
CA ALA A 120 -9.18 -10.75 2.13
C ALA A 120 -9.80 -10.25 3.45
N ASN A 121 -8.97 -9.89 4.43
CA ASN A 121 -9.45 -9.30 5.68
C ASN A 121 -10.12 -7.94 5.46
N PHE A 122 -9.54 -7.10 4.60
CA PHE A 122 -10.10 -5.81 4.23
C PHE A 122 -11.41 -5.95 3.47
N PHE A 123 -11.52 -6.97 2.61
CA PHE A 123 -12.78 -7.27 1.92
C PHE A 123 -13.89 -7.69 2.90
N ALA A 124 -13.53 -8.48 3.92
CA ALA A 124 -14.48 -8.90 4.97
C ALA A 124 -14.85 -7.75 5.92
N ASN A 125 -13.90 -6.87 6.24
CA ASN A 125 -14.07 -5.74 7.15
C ASN A 125 -13.53 -4.46 6.49
N PRO A 126 -14.33 -3.73 5.70
CA PRO A 126 -13.82 -2.60 4.93
C PRO A 126 -13.75 -1.29 5.71
N ASP A 127 -14.08 -1.26 7.01
CA ASP A 127 -14.00 -0.04 7.82
C ASP A 127 -12.56 0.46 7.96
N VAL A 128 -12.30 1.65 7.41
CA VAL A 128 -10.95 2.21 7.31
C VAL A 128 -10.36 2.48 8.69
N LEU A 129 -11.13 3.06 9.61
CA LEU A 129 -10.62 3.34 10.95
C LEU A 129 -10.33 2.04 11.70
N VAL A 130 -11.16 1.02 11.54
CA VAL A 130 -10.96 -0.25 12.25
C VAL A 130 -9.73 -0.99 11.74
N VAL A 131 -9.56 -1.11 10.43
CA VAL A 131 -8.46 -1.91 9.89
C VAL A 131 -7.13 -1.18 9.85
N CYS A 132 -7.13 0.15 9.73
CA CYS A 132 -5.89 0.92 9.70
C CYS A 132 -5.41 1.37 11.09
N ASP A 133 -6.21 1.23 12.16
CA ASP A 133 -5.78 1.44 13.55
C ASP A 133 -5.03 0.21 14.10
N ASP A 134 -4.05 -0.29 13.33
CA ASP A 134 -3.24 -1.46 13.65
C ASP A 134 -1.74 -1.19 13.35
N PRO A 135 -0.90 -0.98 14.38
CA PRO A 135 0.54 -0.77 14.21
C PRO A 135 1.28 -1.98 13.61
N THR A 136 0.74 -3.20 13.80
CA THR A 136 1.34 -4.41 13.23
C THR A 136 1.15 -4.44 11.72
N LEU A 137 -0.02 -3.99 11.25
CA LEU A 137 -0.32 -3.83 9.83
C LEU A 137 0.61 -2.78 9.17
N LEU A 138 0.84 -1.65 9.84
CA LEU A 138 1.80 -0.64 9.37
C LEU A 138 3.18 -1.26 9.14
N THR A 139 3.69 -1.95 10.16
CA THR A 139 5.01 -2.61 10.10
C THR A 139 5.06 -3.65 8.97
N GLN A 140 3.99 -4.44 8.83
CA GLN A 140 3.86 -5.46 7.80
C GLN A 140 3.93 -4.87 6.38
N PHE A 141 3.25 -3.75 6.12
CA PHE A 141 3.34 -3.08 4.82
C PHE A 141 4.68 -2.37 4.60
N GLN A 142 5.26 -1.76 5.62
CA GLN A 142 6.61 -1.17 5.53
C GLN A 142 7.66 -2.23 5.15
N ASP A 143 7.61 -3.40 5.80
CA ASP A 143 8.50 -4.50 5.47
C ASP A 143 8.19 -5.08 4.09
N GLY A 144 6.91 -5.13 3.71
CA GLY A 144 6.46 -5.43 2.35
C GLY A 144 7.14 -4.53 1.31
N ASN A 145 7.08 -3.21 1.48
CA ASN A 145 7.73 -2.24 0.58
C ASN A 145 9.23 -2.48 0.48
N LYS A 146 9.94 -2.63 1.60
CA LYS A 146 11.38 -2.94 1.60
C LYS A 146 11.70 -4.21 0.80
N GLN A 147 10.89 -5.26 0.94
CA GLN A 147 11.08 -6.48 0.15
C GLN A 147 10.82 -6.25 -1.34
N LEU A 148 9.79 -5.48 -1.69
CA LEU A 148 9.48 -5.16 -3.09
C LEU A 148 10.54 -4.27 -3.75
N GLU A 149 11.16 -3.35 -3.01
CA GLU A 149 12.29 -2.54 -3.49
C GLU A 149 13.49 -3.42 -3.85
N ILE A 150 13.82 -4.40 -3.00
CA ILE A 150 14.89 -5.37 -3.29
C ILE A 150 14.56 -6.18 -4.54
N VAL A 151 13.30 -6.61 -4.68
CA VAL A 151 12.83 -7.34 -5.85
C VAL A 151 12.91 -6.49 -7.12
N GLN A 152 12.48 -5.23 -7.08
CA GLN A 152 12.56 -4.29 -8.20
C GLN A 152 14.01 -4.05 -8.61
N LYS A 153 14.91 -3.87 -7.64
CA LYS A 153 16.34 -3.70 -7.91
C LYS A 153 16.93 -4.93 -8.60
N GLY A 154 16.70 -6.13 -8.05
CA GLY A 154 17.20 -7.37 -8.66
C GLY A 154 16.64 -7.61 -10.07
N LEU A 155 15.37 -7.25 -10.30
CA LEU A 155 14.78 -7.27 -11.64
C LEU A 155 15.45 -6.28 -12.59
N SER A 156 15.70 -5.05 -12.15
CA SER A 156 16.39 -4.02 -12.96
C SER A 156 17.80 -4.48 -13.33
N ASP A 157 18.57 -4.95 -12.36
CA ASP A 157 19.94 -5.45 -12.58
C ASP A 157 19.96 -6.61 -13.59
N TYR A 158 18.97 -7.51 -13.52
CA TYR A 158 18.81 -8.58 -14.50
C TYR A 158 18.48 -8.07 -15.90
N LEU A 159 17.56 -7.12 -16.03
CA LEU A 159 17.21 -6.53 -17.33
C LEU A 159 18.40 -5.80 -17.96
N ASP A 160 19.18 -5.07 -17.16
CA ASP A 160 20.39 -4.38 -17.61
C ASP A 160 21.47 -5.37 -18.08
N SER A 161 21.63 -6.50 -17.39
CA SER A 161 22.53 -7.57 -17.86
C SER A 161 22.13 -8.11 -19.24
N LYS A 162 20.82 -8.18 -19.54
CA LYS A 162 20.32 -8.62 -20.86
C LYS A 162 20.49 -7.55 -21.93
N ARG A 163 20.41 -6.26 -21.59
CA ARG A 163 20.73 -5.15 -22.51
C ARG A 163 22.19 -5.21 -22.93
N GLY A 164 23.11 -5.40 -21.99
CA GLY A 164 24.55 -5.51 -22.27
C GLY A 164 24.91 -6.68 -23.19
N ALA A 165 24.13 -7.77 -23.15
CA ALA A 165 24.33 -8.93 -24.00
C ALA A 165 23.87 -8.74 -25.46
N PHE A 166 22.98 -7.77 -25.74
CA PHE A 166 22.43 -7.53 -27.08
C PHE A 166 22.27 -6.04 -27.37
N ALA A 167 23.15 -5.48 -28.23
CA ALA A 167 23.15 -4.06 -28.59
C ALA A 167 21.80 -3.50 -29.08
N ARG A 168 20.92 -4.34 -29.66
CA ARG A 168 19.58 -3.94 -30.12
C ARG A 168 18.59 -3.67 -28.98
N PHE A 169 18.85 -4.15 -27.77
CA PHE A 169 17.95 -4.01 -26.62
C PHE A 169 18.15 -2.69 -25.84
N TYR A 170 19.18 -1.91 -26.16
CA TYR A 170 19.37 -0.58 -25.55
C TYR A 170 18.25 0.41 -25.90
N PHE A 171 17.54 0.20 -27.01
CA PHE A 171 16.44 1.05 -27.43
C PHE A 171 15.10 0.69 -26.78
N LEU A 172 15.05 -0.38 -25.97
CA LEU A 172 13.82 -0.88 -25.34
C LEU A 172 13.72 -0.45 -23.88
N SER A 173 12.56 0.06 -23.49
CA SER A 173 12.17 0.26 -22.10
C SER A 173 12.09 -1.07 -21.35
N ASN A 174 12.07 -1.04 -20.01
CA ASN A 174 11.96 -2.26 -19.19
C ASN A 174 10.70 -3.07 -19.56
N ASP A 175 9.58 -2.41 -19.80
CA ASP A 175 8.32 -3.06 -20.16
C ASP A 175 8.39 -3.71 -21.54
N GLU A 176 9.04 -3.06 -22.53
CA GLU A 176 9.24 -3.65 -23.87
C GLU A 176 10.20 -4.84 -23.83
N LEU A 177 11.26 -4.77 -23.03
CA LEU A 177 12.21 -5.86 -22.82
C LEU A 177 11.55 -7.10 -22.20
N LEU A 178 10.61 -6.90 -21.28
CA LEU A 178 9.86 -7.97 -20.65
C LEU A 178 8.90 -8.66 -21.63
N VAL A 179 8.38 -7.93 -22.63
CA VAL A 179 7.51 -8.50 -23.67
C VAL A 179 8.29 -9.37 -24.66
N VAL A 180 9.54 -9.03 -24.98
CA VAL A 180 10.41 -9.81 -25.90
C VAL A 180 10.78 -11.20 -25.33
N LYS A 181 10.52 -11.44 -24.04
CA LYS A 181 10.80 -12.70 -23.32
C LYS A 181 9.57 -13.58 -23.07
N ARG A 182 8.38 -13.20 -23.55
CA ARG A 182 7.23 -14.11 -23.68
C ARG A 182 7.22 -14.76 -25.06
#